data_AF-A0A923MHF3-F1
#
_entry.id   AF-A0A923MHF3-F1
#
_cell.length_a   1.000
_cell.length_b   1.000
_cell.length_c   1.000
_cell.angle_alpha   90.00
_cell.angle_beta   90.00
_cell.angle_gamma   90.00
#
_symmetry.space_group_name_H-M   'P 1'
#
loop_
_entity.id
_entity.type
_entity.pdbx_description
1 polymer ?
#
loop_
_entity_poly.entity_id
_entity_poly.type
_entity_poly.pdbx_seq_one_letter_code
_entity_poly.pdbx_strand_id
1 'polypeptide(L)'
;MHSTIYEFSEQPISESRRATIDSLPEWFFQTVADSAADTDEITRAVQIRCLEQHFGDLCIRDGDQLRLVHDFKARYFRNSYPYFMAAVRALAKASYDMFSGIMPAPAFHAALNSVTESYADRFGFYVYDSDHAELLPMDAWLRTADLSKPYYMGSVMDYHSRMNLNYNSVTSHSCGESSVS
;
A
#
# COMPACT_ATOMS: atom_id res chain seq x y z
N MET A 1 -0.42 12.58 5.80
CA MET A 1 -1.32 11.42 6.00
C MET A 1 -0.44 10.30 6.53
N HIS A 2 -0.87 9.61 7.59
CA HIS A 2 -0.15 8.45 8.11
C HIS A 2 -0.57 7.19 7.36
N SER A 3 0.38 6.30 7.15
CA SER A 3 0.16 4.97 6.61
C SER A 3 1.25 4.03 7.14
N THR A 4 1.17 2.75 6.77
CA THR A 4 1.88 1.68 7.47
C THR A 4 2.69 0.82 6.51
N ILE A 5 3.91 0.49 6.92
CA ILE A 5 4.76 -0.52 6.28
C ILE A 5 4.69 -1.79 7.13
N TYR A 6 4.39 -2.92 6.49
CA TYR A 6 4.35 -4.23 7.11
C TYR A 6 5.54 -5.07 6.64
N GLU A 7 6.31 -5.63 7.55
CA GLU A 7 7.37 -6.58 7.21
C GLU A 7 6.79 -7.98 6.99
N PHE A 8 7.05 -8.60 5.83
CA PHE A 8 6.65 -9.98 5.52
C PHE A 8 7.85 -10.85 5.13
N SER A 9 7.81 -12.12 5.52
CA SER A 9 8.73 -13.18 5.07
C SER A 9 7.98 -14.51 4.90
N GLU A 10 8.49 -15.39 4.05
CA GLU A 10 8.06 -16.80 3.95
C GLU A 10 8.43 -17.61 5.20
N GLN A 11 9.30 -17.10 6.07
CA GLN A 11 9.76 -17.76 7.30
C GLN A 11 9.47 -16.91 8.55
N PRO A 12 9.32 -17.53 9.74
CA PRO A 12 9.17 -16.79 10.99
C PRO A 12 10.33 -15.82 11.24
N ILE A 13 10.00 -14.58 11.62
CA ILE A 13 10.97 -13.51 11.88
C ILE A 13 11.12 -13.33 13.40
N SER A 14 12.32 -13.57 13.93
CA SER A 14 12.63 -13.28 15.33
C SER A 14 12.71 -11.78 15.59
N GLU A 15 12.35 -11.33 16.79
CA GLU A 15 12.38 -9.90 17.18
C GLU A 15 13.70 -9.19 16.83
N SER A 16 14.84 -9.83 17.08
CA SER A 16 16.18 -9.27 16.78
C SER A 16 16.53 -9.16 15.30
N ARG A 17 15.72 -9.74 14.42
CA ARG A 17 15.91 -9.74 12.96
C ARG A 17 14.85 -8.94 12.22
N ARG A 18 13.87 -8.40 12.93
CA ARG A 18 12.84 -7.57 12.33
C ARG A 18 13.47 -6.32 11.72
N ALA A 19 12.96 -5.92 10.56
CA ALA A 19 13.37 -4.70 9.90
C ALA A 19 13.09 -3.48 10.79
N THR A 20 13.90 -2.45 10.65
CA THR A 20 13.70 -1.13 11.27
C THR A 20 13.63 -0.05 10.19
N ILE A 21 13.40 1.20 10.56
CA ILE A 21 13.48 2.34 9.64
C ILE A 21 14.80 2.41 8.86
N ASP A 22 15.91 1.93 9.44
CA ASP A 22 17.22 1.91 8.78
C ASP A 22 17.28 0.89 7.64
N SER A 23 16.32 -0.03 7.58
CA SER A 23 16.17 -1.01 6.49
C SER A 23 15.45 -0.41 5.28
N LEU A 24 14.81 0.75 5.42
CA LEU A 24 14.03 1.37 4.36
C LEU A 24 14.95 2.09 3.35
N PRO A 25 14.70 1.92 2.04
CA PRO A 25 15.56 2.49 1.03
C PRO A 25 15.41 4.01 0.91
N GLU A 26 16.51 4.71 0.60
CA GLU A 26 16.53 6.18 0.55
C GLU A 26 15.50 6.78 -0.42
N TRP A 27 15.24 6.11 -1.55
CA TRP A 27 14.26 6.58 -2.54
C TRP A 27 12.87 6.76 -1.93
N PHE A 28 12.52 5.99 -0.90
CA PHE A 28 11.23 6.07 -0.22
C PHE A 28 11.04 7.43 0.45
N PHE A 29 12.06 7.91 1.16
CA PHE A 29 12.05 9.23 1.81
C PHE A 29 12.24 10.40 0.83
N GLN A 30 12.76 10.13 -0.37
CA GLN A 30 12.87 11.14 -1.42
C GLN A 30 11.54 11.34 -2.15
N THR A 31 10.72 10.29 -2.26
CA THR A 31 9.61 10.26 -3.21
C THR A 31 8.23 9.95 -2.61
N VAL A 32 8.14 9.36 -1.42
CA VAL A 32 6.87 8.92 -0.81
C VAL A 32 6.68 9.54 0.57
N ALA A 33 7.62 9.29 1.49
CA ALA A 33 7.51 9.69 2.89
C ALA A 33 8.33 10.94 3.20
N ASP A 34 7.87 11.78 4.13
CA ASP A 34 8.72 12.80 4.78
C ASP A 34 9.38 12.26 6.05
N SER A 35 8.73 11.32 6.74
CA SER A 35 9.27 10.62 7.90
C SER A 35 8.72 9.19 8.02
N ALA A 36 9.45 8.35 8.74
CA ALA A 36 8.99 7.04 9.20
C ALA A 36 9.53 6.79 10.62
N ALA A 37 8.84 5.94 11.37
CA ALA A 37 9.19 5.57 12.73
C ALA A 37 8.93 4.08 12.98
N ASP A 38 9.82 3.45 13.74
CA ASP A 38 9.58 2.12 14.29
C ASP A 38 8.41 2.18 15.27
N THR A 39 7.57 1.14 15.29
CA THR A 39 6.45 1.04 16.22
C THR A 39 6.80 0.14 17.41
N ASP A 40 6.22 0.44 18.59
CA ASP A 40 6.28 -0.46 19.73
C ASP A 40 5.36 -1.70 19.52
N GLU A 41 5.50 -2.72 20.36
CA GLU A 41 4.73 -3.97 20.23
C GLU A 41 3.21 -3.79 20.33
N ILE A 42 2.73 -2.82 21.11
CA ILE A 42 1.28 -2.55 21.25
C ILE A 42 0.77 -1.96 19.94
N THR A 43 1.46 -0.94 19.42
CA THR A 43 1.15 -0.29 18.16
C THR A 43 1.25 -1.29 17.00
N ARG A 44 2.30 -2.11 16.96
CA ARG A 44 2.46 -3.21 16.00
C ARG A 44 1.25 -4.15 16.01
N ALA A 45 0.83 -4.63 17.18
CA ALA A 45 -0.32 -5.51 17.30
C ALA A 45 -1.64 -4.86 16.81
N VAL A 46 -1.82 -3.57 17.08
CA VAL A 46 -2.97 -2.79 16.59
C VAL A 46 -2.95 -2.70 15.07
N GLN A 47 -1.80 -2.40 14.47
CA GLN A 47 -1.68 -2.26 13.01
C GLN A 47 -1.85 -3.59 12.28
N ILE A 48 -1.29 -4.69 12.80
CA ILE A 48 -1.53 -6.03 12.25
C ILE A 48 -3.04 -6.35 12.25
N ARG A 49 -3.77 -5.94 13.29
CA ARG A 49 -5.23 -6.08 13.31
C ARG A 49 -5.92 -5.15 12.29
N CYS A 50 -5.44 -3.92 12.10
CA CYS A 50 -5.93 -3.04 11.03
C CYS A 50 -5.73 -3.68 9.64
N LEU A 51 -4.61 -4.36 9.40
CA LEU A 51 -4.37 -5.09 8.15
C LEU A 51 -5.31 -6.29 7.98
N GLU A 52 -5.51 -7.08 9.04
CA GLU A 52 -6.47 -8.19 9.03
C GLU A 52 -7.88 -7.69 8.70
N GLN A 53 -8.30 -6.56 9.27
CA GLN A 53 -9.59 -5.93 8.97
C GLN A 53 -9.66 -5.40 7.54
N HIS A 54 -8.57 -4.83 7.01
CA HIS A 54 -8.48 -4.36 5.62
C HIS A 54 -8.69 -5.49 4.62
N PHE A 55 -8.05 -6.64 4.85
CA PHE A 55 -8.27 -7.82 4.00
C PHE A 55 -9.60 -8.52 4.28
N GLY A 56 -10.14 -8.40 5.49
CA GLY A 56 -11.40 -9.00 5.88
C GLY A 56 -11.38 -10.53 5.68
N ASP A 57 -12.38 -11.06 4.98
CA ASP A 57 -12.51 -12.49 4.73
C ASP A 57 -11.54 -13.05 3.67
N LEU A 58 -10.64 -12.21 3.15
CA LEU A 58 -9.58 -12.63 2.22
C LEU A 58 -8.33 -13.18 2.94
N CYS A 59 -8.25 -13.06 4.25
CA CYS A 59 -7.13 -13.57 5.02
C CYS A 59 -7.57 -14.36 6.25
N ILE A 60 -6.69 -15.24 6.72
CA ILE A 60 -6.79 -15.96 7.98
C ILE A 60 -5.48 -15.74 8.71
N ARG A 61 -5.55 -15.26 9.95
CA ARG A 61 -4.36 -15.00 10.77
C ARG A 61 -4.31 -15.97 11.95
N ASP A 62 -3.12 -16.54 12.19
CA ASP A 62 -2.79 -17.32 13.38
C ASP A 62 -1.47 -16.80 13.98
N GLY A 63 -1.57 -16.06 15.07
CA GLY A 63 -0.46 -15.29 15.62
C GLY A 63 0.09 -14.29 14.59
N ASP A 64 1.39 -14.43 14.28
CA ASP A 64 2.09 -13.64 13.26
C ASP A 64 2.01 -14.26 11.86
N GLN A 65 1.43 -15.45 11.70
CA GLN A 65 1.25 -16.07 10.39
C GLN A 65 -0.02 -15.53 9.73
N LEU A 66 0.10 -15.05 8.49
CA LEU A 66 -0.98 -14.61 7.62
C LEU A 66 -1.13 -15.58 6.45
N ARG A 67 -2.33 -16.13 6.26
CA ARG A 67 -2.70 -16.95 5.11
C ARG A 67 -3.71 -16.21 4.26
N LEU A 68 -3.46 -16.12 2.96
CA LEU A 68 -4.38 -15.51 2.01
C LEU A 68 -5.20 -16.58 1.30
N VAL A 69 -6.46 -16.28 0.99
CA VAL A 69 -7.35 -17.24 0.34
C VAL A 69 -6.92 -17.49 -1.12
N HIS A 70 -7.20 -18.68 -1.65
CA HIS A 70 -6.75 -19.09 -2.99
C HIS A 70 -7.20 -18.19 -4.15
N ASP A 71 -8.34 -17.49 -4.00
CA ASP A 71 -8.90 -16.56 -4.98
C ASP A 71 -8.67 -15.08 -4.61
N PHE A 72 -7.73 -14.81 -3.69
CA PHE A 72 -7.44 -13.47 -3.15
C PHE A 72 -7.32 -12.42 -4.26
N LYS A 73 -6.41 -12.63 -5.23
CA LYS A 73 -6.13 -11.63 -6.29
C LYS A 73 -7.39 -11.32 -7.11
N ALA A 74 -8.20 -12.33 -7.40
CA ALA A 74 -9.42 -12.16 -8.19
C ALA A 74 -10.50 -11.37 -7.44
N ARG A 75 -10.53 -11.46 -6.11
CA ARG A 75 -11.49 -10.74 -5.27
C ARG A 75 -11.00 -9.35 -4.88
N TYR A 76 -9.78 -9.24 -4.41
CA TYR A 76 -9.16 -8.00 -3.94
C TYR A 76 -9.11 -6.93 -5.04
N PHE A 77 -8.56 -7.27 -6.22
CA PHE A 77 -8.41 -6.30 -7.31
C PHE A 77 -9.69 -6.06 -8.13
N ARG A 78 -10.77 -6.82 -7.87
CA ARG A 78 -12.03 -6.67 -8.61
C ARG A 78 -12.63 -5.28 -8.47
N ASN A 79 -12.45 -4.67 -7.30
CA ASN A 79 -13.04 -3.38 -6.97
C ASN A 79 -12.23 -2.23 -7.57
N SER A 80 -10.89 -2.35 -7.67
CA SER A 80 -10.03 -1.31 -8.26
C SER A 80 -10.03 -1.32 -9.79
N TYR A 81 -10.24 -2.49 -10.41
CA TYR A 81 -10.18 -2.64 -11.87
C TYR A 81 -11.10 -1.70 -12.68
N PRO A 82 -12.38 -1.45 -12.31
CA PRO A 82 -13.21 -0.48 -13.02
C PRO A 82 -12.67 0.95 -13.01
N TYR A 83 -12.04 1.38 -11.91
CA TYR A 83 -11.43 2.72 -11.81
C TYR A 83 -10.20 2.83 -12.71
N PHE A 84 -9.37 1.79 -12.73
CA PHE A 84 -8.25 1.69 -13.66
C PHE A 84 -8.72 1.80 -15.11
N MET A 85 -9.73 1.03 -15.50
CA MET A 85 -10.27 1.06 -16.86
C MET A 85 -10.95 2.39 -17.22
N ALA A 86 -11.59 3.06 -16.26
CA ALA A 86 -12.16 4.39 -16.48
C ALA A 86 -11.05 5.42 -16.79
N ALA A 87 -9.95 5.39 -16.04
CA ALA A 87 -8.81 6.28 -16.25
C ALA A 87 -8.12 5.99 -17.61
N VAL A 88 -7.87 4.72 -17.94
CA VAL A 88 -7.31 4.33 -19.25
C VAL A 88 -8.19 4.80 -20.40
N ARG A 89 -9.52 4.65 -20.30
CA ARG A 89 -10.45 5.12 -21.33
C ARG A 89 -10.48 6.63 -21.47
N ALA A 90 -10.24 7.38 -20.40
CA ALA A 90 -10.11 8.83 -20.45
C ALA A 90 -8.82 9.22 -21.19
N LEU A 91 -7.70 8.56 -20.90
CA LEU A 91 -6.43 8.79 -21.59
C LEU A 91 -6.48 8.43 -23.07
N ALA A 92 -7.17 7.34 -23.43
CA ALA A 92 -7.32 6.90 -24.82
C ALA A 92 -8.06 7.92 -25.71
N LYS A 93 -8.80 8.86 -25.13
CA LYS A 93 -9.50 9.94 -25.84
C LYS A 93 -8.65 11.22 -25.98
N ALA A 94 -7.46 11.24 -25.40
CA ALA A 94 -6.59 12.42 -25.45
C ALA A 94 -6.06 12.65 -26.87
N SER A 95 -6.15 13.88 -27.35
CA SER A 95 -5.48 14.28 -28.57
C SER A 95 -3.99 14.56 -28.33
N TYR A 96 -3.22 14.61 -29.43
CA TYR A 96 -1.83 15.05 -29.36
C TYR A 96 -1.69 16.46 -28.76
N ASP A 97 -2.61 17.36 -29.06
CA ASP A 97 -2.59 18.73 -28.52
C ASP A 97 -2.77 18.76 -27.01
N MET A 98 -3.61 17.87 -26.45
CA MET A 98 -3.75 17.71 -25.00
C MET A 98 -2.48 17.10 -24.38
N PHE A 99 -1.92 16.07 -25.01
CA PHE A 99 -0.70 15.41 -24.54
C PHE A 99 0.52 16.34 -24.54
N SER A 100 0.68 17.13 -25.60
CA SER A 100 1.81 18.06 -25.79
C SER A 100 1.67 19.36 -25.01
N GLY A 101 0.54 19.60 -24.34
CA GLY A 101 0.27 20.83 -23.58
C GLY A 101 -0.11 22.04 -24.44
N ILE A 102 -0.33 21.86 -25.75
CA ILE A 102 -0.88 22.90 -26.64
C ILE A 102 -2.28 23.29 -26.17
N MET A 103 -3.09 22.29 -25.77
CA MET A 103 -4.40 22.48 -25.16
C MET A 103 -4.35 22.10 -23.69
N PRO A 104 -4.74 23.00 -22.75
CA PRO A 104 -4.86 22.65 -21.35
C PRO A 104 -5.85 21.51 -21.15
N ALA A 105 -5.42 20.44 -20.48
CA ALA A 105 -6.24 19.25 -20.24
C ALA A 105 -6.12 18.76 -18.79
N PRO A 106 -6.72 19.45 -17.80
CA PRO A 106 -6.69 19.02 -16.40
C PRO A 106 -7.20 17.58 -16.20
N ALA A 107 -8.22 17.18 -16.97
CA ALA A 107 -8.76 15.82 -16.95
C ALA A 107 -7.76 14.76 -17.44
N PHE A 108 -6.82 15.12 -18.34
CA PHE A 108 -5.76 14.23 -18.79
C PHE A 108 -4.75 13.95 -17.67
N HIS A 109 -4.30 14.99 -16.97
CA HIS A 109 -3.41 14.83 -15.82
C HIS A 109 -4.07 14.05 -14.67
N ALA A 110 -5.35 14.34 -14.39
CA ALA A 110 -6.10 13.57 -13.40
C ALA A 110 -6.19 12.08 -13.78
N ALA A 111 -6.45 11.77 -15.06
CA ALA A 111 -6.51 10.40 -15.54
C ALA A 111 -5.15 9.68 -15.47
N LEU A 112 -4.03 10.36 -15.75
CA LEU A 112 -2.68 9.80 -15.57
C LEU A 112 -2.43 9.40 -14.10
N ASN A 113 -2.79 10.29 -13.17
CA ASN A 113 -2.66 10.01 -11.74
C ASN A 113 -3.58 8.85 -11.33
N SER A 114 -4.84 8.84 -11.78
CA SER A 114 -5.80 7.78 -11.47
C SER A 114 -5.36 6.40 -11.98
N VAL A 115 -4.70 6.31 -13.14
CA VAL A 115 -4.12 5.03 -13.62
C VAL A 115 -3.09 4.51 -12.62
N THR A 116 -2.18 5.38 -12.17
CA THR A 116 -1.13 5.00 -11.22
C THR A 116 -1.73 4.58 -9.88
N GLU A 117 -2.65 5.36 -9.30
CA GLU A 117 -3.21 5.06 -7.97
C GLU A 117 -4.10 3.85 -7.95
N SER A 118 -5.00 3.70 -8.93
CA SER A 118 -5.89 2.53 -8.99
C SER A 118 -5.14 1.21 -9.21
N TYR A 119 -3.87 1.28 -9.64
CA TYR A 119 -3.05 0.11 -9.86
C TYR A 119 -2.09 -0.20 -8.70
N ALA A 120 -1.48 0.84 -8.12
CA ALA A 120 -0.36 0.72 -7.18
C ALA A 120 -0.64 1.27 -5.77
N ASP A 121 -1.64 2.13 -5.58
CA ASP A 121 -1.94 2.83 -4.32
C ASP A 121 -0.68 3.35 -3.59
N ARG A 122 -0.01 4.32 -4.20
CA ARG A 122 1.37 4.70 -3.85
C ARG A 122 1.50 5.31 -2.46
N PHE A 123 0.42 5.81 -1.89
CA PHE A 123 0.42 6.40 -0.54
C PHE A 123 -0.32 5.52 0.47
N GLY A 124 -0.75 4.32 0.05
CA GLY A 124 -1.40 3.32 0.90
C GLY A 124 -0.40 2.50 1.70
N PHE A 125 -0.74 1.25 1.98
CA PHE A 125 0.15 0.36 2.71
C PHE A 125 1.35 -0.08 1.88
N TYR A 126 2.45 -0.35 2.56
CA TYR A 126 3.65 -0.91 1.97
C TYR A 126 3.99 -2.25 2.61
N VAL A 127 4.70 -3.09 1.85
CA VAL A 127 5.31 -4.33 2.32
C VAL A 127 6.82 -4.20 2.20
N TYR A 128 7.52 -4.40 3.32
CA TYR A 128 8.93 -4.71 3.30
C TYR A 128 9.09 -6.23 3.22
N ASP A 129 9.49 -6.72 2.05
CA ASP A 129 9.75 -8.13 1.79
C ASP A 129 11.15 -8.46 2.33
N SER A 130 11.20 -9.10 3.51
CA SER A 130 12.47 -9.41 4.19
C SER A 130 13.31 -10.44 3.44
N ASP A 131 12.68 -11.28 2.62
CA ASP A 131 13.39 -12.34 1.89
C ASP A 131 14.18 -11.75 0.70
N HIS A 132 13.69 -10.64 0.15
CA HIS A 132 14.29 -9.93 -0.98
C HIS A 132 14.93 -8.59 -0.62
N ALA A 133 14.76 -8.12 0.62
CA ALA A 133 15.15 -6.80 1.10
C ALA A 133 14.57 -5.67 0.21
N GLU A 134 13.31 -5.81 -0.18
CA GLU A 134 12.63 -4.89 -1.09
C GLU A 134 11.43 -4.22 -0.41
N LEU A 135 11.24 -2.92 -0.67
CA LEU A 135 10.08 -2.16 -0.21
C LEU A 135 9.13 -1.90 -1.40
N LEU A 136 7.90 -2.39 -1.30
CA LEU A 136 6.91 -2.32 -2.38
C LEU A 136 5.57 -1.77 -1.85
N PRO A 137 4.82 -1.01 -2.66
CA PRO A 137 3.40 -0.79 -2.36
C PRO A 137 2.69 -2.14 -2.19
N MET A 138 1.77 -2.25 -1.23
CA MET A 138 1.05 -3.48 -0.90
C MET A 138 0.43 -4.13 -2.14
N ASP A 139 -0.23 -3.33 -2.98
CA ASP A 139 -0.86 -3.80 -4.21
C ASP A 139 0.17 -4.36 -5.22
N ALA A 140 1.37 -3.77 -5.29
CA ALA A 140 2.44 -4.26 -6.14
C ALA A 140 2.98 -5.61 -5.64
N TRP A 141 3.22 -5.72 -4.33
CA TRP A 141 3.66 -6.97 -3.69
C TRP A 141 2.60 -8.09 -3.87
N LEU A 142 1.32 -7.80 -3.60
CA LEU A 142 0.22 -8.76 -3.77
C LEU A 142 0.09 -9.29 -5.21
N ARG A 143 0.48 -8.51 -6.21
CA ARG A 143 0.46 -8.96 -7.61
C ARG A 143 1.54 -10.00 -7.90
N THR A 144 2.73 -9.84 -7.34
CA THR A 144 3.90 -10.70 -7.64
C THR A 144 4.04 -11.86 -6.68
N ALA A 145 3.65 -11.70 -5.42
CA ALA A 145 3.81 -12.72 -4.38
C ALA A 145 3.03 -14.02 -4.66
N ASP A 146 3.60 -15.14 -4.20
CA ASP A 146 2.99 -16.47 -4.22
C ASP A 146 2.05 -16.62 -3.02
N LEU A 147 0.80 -16.20 -3.21
CA LEU A 147 -0.22 -16.20 -2.16
C LEU A 147 -0.75 -17.62 -1.81
N SER A 148 -0.21 -18.68 -2.43
CA SER A 148 -0.58 -20.06 -2.09
C SER A 148 0.04 -20.54 -0.78
N LYS A 149 1.03 -19.81 -0.26
CA LYS A 149 1.76 -20.09 0.97
C LYS A 149 1.42 -19.05 2.05
N PRO A 150 1.60 -19.41 3.34
CA PRO A 150 1.56 -18.42 4.41
C PRO A 150 2.76 -17.47 4.36
N TYR A 151 2.56 -16.27 4.88
CA TYR A 151 3.61 -15.30 5.18
C TYR A 151 3.63 -15.00 6.68
N TYR A 152 4.78 -14.62 7.22
CA TYR A 152 4.98 -14.28 8.62
C TYR A 152 5.23 -12.78 8.75
N MET A 153 4.54 -12.16 9.70
CA MET A 153 4.58 -10.73 9.95
C MET A 153 5.66 -10.37 10.97
N GLY A 154 6.60 -9.55 10.54
CA GLY A 154 7.70 -9.03 11.35
C GLY A 154 7.34 -7.71 12.02
N SER A 155 8.19 -6.70 11.85
CA SER A 155 7.93 -5.34 12.30
C SER A 155 6.79 -4.65 11.56
N VAL A 156 6.31 -3.59 12.20
CA VAL A 156 5.44 -2.60 11.58
C VAL A 156 6.10 -1.24 11.76
N MET A 157 6.09 -0.41 10.73
CA MET A 157 6.58 0.96 10.79
C MET A 157 5.47 1.92 10.38
N ASP A 158 5.34 3.02 11.10
CA ASP A 158 4.48 4.13 10.70
C ASP A 158 5.26 5.06 9.78
N TYR A 159 4.62 5.56 8.73
CA TYR A 159 5.21 6.59 7.89
C TYR A 159 4.21 7.70 7.60
N HIS A 160 4.73 8.91 7.49
CA HIS A 160 3.96 10.06 7.06
C HIS A 160 4.26 10.33 5.58
N SER A 161 3.20 10.36 4.76
CA SER A 161 3.31 10.58 3.32
C SER A 161 3.36 12.07 3.00
N ARG A 162 4.22 12.46 2.04
CA ARG A 162 4.21 13.79 1.41
C ARG A 162 3.05 13.89 0.42
N MET A 163 1.82 14.01 0.89
CA MET A 163 0.72 14.38 -0.01
C MET A 163 0.90 15.85 -0.42
N ASN A 164 1.19 16.09 -1.70
CA ASN A 164 1.00 17.42 -2.28
C ASN A 164 -0.50 17.74 -2.25
N LEU A 165 -0.87 18.90 -1.71
CA LEU A 165 -2.24 19.39 -1.46
C LEU A 165 -3.20 19.44 -2.68
N ASN A 166 -2.79 18.93 -3.85
CA ASN A 166 -3.65 18.76 -5.02
C ASN A 166 -4.31 17.37 -5.09
N TYR A 167 -4.10 16.50 -4.10
CA TYR A 167 -4.73 15.18 -4.01
C TYR A 167 -6.04 15.24 -3.22
N ASN A 168 -7.17 15.24 -3.93
CA ASN A 168 -8.46 14.82 -3.39
C ASN A 168 -8.86 13.53 -4.11
N SER A 169 -8.50 12.39 -3.53
CA SER A 169 -9.15 11.12 -3.82
C SER A 169 -9.54 10.45 -2.51
N VAL A 170 -10.83 10.16 -2.44
CA VAL A 170 -11.56 9.47 -1.38
C VAL A 170 -10.93 8.11 -1.10
N THR A 171 -10.11 8.01 -0.05
CA THR A 171 -9.97 6.86 0.87
C THR A 171 -8.92 7.22 1.92
N SER A 172 -9.35 7.89 2.99
CA SER A 172 -8.55 8.00 4.21
C SER A 172 -8.54 6.63 4.90
N HIS A 173 -7.47 5.85 4.76
CA HIS A 173 -7.20 4.72 5.65
C HIS A 173 -6.50 5.24 6.92
N SER A 174 -7.26 6.00 7.72
CA SER A 174 -6.88 6.36 9.08
C SER A 174 -7.60 5.39 10.03
N CYS A 175 -6.85 4.54 10.74
CA CYS A 175 -7.37 3.86 11.92
C CYS A 175 -7.58 4.94 12.98
N GLY A 176 -8.83 5.40 13.12
CA GLY A 176 -9.20 6.52 13.98
C GLY A 176 -8.85 6.27 15.45
N GLU A 177 -8.29 7.30 16.09
CA GLU A 177 -8.28 7.43 17.54
C GLU A 177 -9.72 7.29 18.04
N SER A 178 -9.97 6.20 18.76
CA SER A 178 -11.22 6.04 19.50
C SER A 178 -11.18 7.01 20.67
N SER A 179 -11.78 8.18 20.50
CA SER A 179 -12.05 9.10 21.59
C SER A 179 -13.02 8.44 22.57
N VAL A 180 -12.48 8.02 23.70
CA VAL A 180 -13.24 7.63 24.88
C VAL A 180 -13.93 8.89 25.40
N SER A 181 -15.26 8.87 25.44
CA SER A 181 -16.10 9.77 26.24
C SER A 181 -16.93 8.92 27.19
#